data_AF-A0A357Z8X4-F1
#
_entry.id   AF-A0A357Z8X4-F1
#
_cell.length_a   1.000
_cell.length_b   1.000
_cell.length_c   1.000
_cell.angle_alpha   90.00
_cell.angle_beta   90.00
_cell.angle_gamma   90.00
#
_symmetry.space_group_name_H-M   'P 1'
#
loop_
_entity.id
_entity.type
_entity.pdbx_description
1 polymer ?
#
loop_
_entity_poly.entity_id
_entity_poly.type
_entity_poly.pdbx_seq_one_letter_code
_entity_poly.pdbx_strand_id
1 'polypeptide(L)' 'MSEKKESIGAWKNTTKDGKEVIKFSINGQRYNMWVNSYKDKPAQPDYKIYEDTYVAPTETKLANDDLEF' A
#
# COMPACT_ATOMS: atom_id res chain seq x y z
N MET A 1 -11.78 -15.03 -26.29
CA MET A 1 -11.54 -14.05 -25.22
C MET A 1 -10.04 -14.04 -24.96
N SER A 2 -9.32 -13.04 -25.47
CA SER A 2 -7.87 -12.97 -25.29
C SER A 2 -7.56 -12.42 -23.91
N GLU A 3 -6.95 -13.23 -23.05
CA GLU A 3 -6.47 -12.80 -21.74
C GLU A 3 -5.44 -11.67 -21.94
N LYS A 4 -5.78 -10.46 -21.52
CA LYS A 4 -4.89 -9.31 -21.59
C LYS A 4 -3.87 -9.45 -20.46
N LYS A 5 -2.69 -9.98 -20.77
CA LYS A 5 -1.57 -10.07 -19.82
C LYS A 5 -0.94 -8.69 -19.69
N GLU A 6 -1.19 -8.02 -18.57
CA GLU A 6 -0.50 -6.78 -18.22
C GLU A 6 0.74 -7.10 -17.38
N SER A 7 1.88 -6.54 -17.78
CA SER A 7 3.12 -6.65 -17.02
C SER A 7 3.14 -5.58 -15.94
N ILE A 8 2.96 -5.97 -14.69
CA ILE A 8 3.00 -5.10 -13.52
C ILE A 8 4.27 -5.39 -12.70
N GLY A 9 5.06 -4.33 -12.48
CA GLY A 9 6.24 -4.39 -11.60
C GLY A 9 5.84 -4.32 -10.13
N ALA A 10 6.63 -4.98 -9.28
CA ALA A 10 6.45 -4.97 -7.84
C ALA A 10 7.79 -4.77 -7.11
N TRP A 11 7.75 -4.14 -5.95
CA TRP A 11 8.89 -3.88 -5.08
C TRP A 11 8.75 -4.67 -3.78
N LYS A 12 9.81 -5.40 -3.40
CA LYS A 12 9.87 -6.06 -2.10
C LYS A 12 10.43 -5.09 -1.06
N ASN A 13 9.67 -4.86 0.00
CA ASN A 13 10.07 -4.05 1.14
C ASN A 13 10.03 -4.89 2.41
N THR A 14 10.90 -4.55 3.36
CA THR A 14 10.85 -5.10 4.73
C THR A 14 10.46 -3.98 5.68
N THR A 15 9.43 -4.23 6.48
CA THR A 15 9.00 -3.27 7.51
C THR A 15 9.95 -3.26 8.70
N LYS A 16 9.85 -2.23 9.55
CA LYS A 16 10.65 -2.11 10.78
C LYS A 16 10.48 -3.31 11.73
N ASP A 17 9.33 -3.97 11.65
CA ASP A 17 8.97 -5.16 12.42
C ASP A 17 9.51 -6.47 11.81
N GLY A 18 10.27 -6.39 10.71
CA GLY A 18 10.83 -7.55 10.01
C GLY A 18 9.87 -8.24 9.04
N LYS A 19 8.62 -7.79 8.92
CA LYS A 19 7.64 -8.37 7.99
C LYS A 19 7.89 -7.90 6.57
N GLU A 20 7.87 -8.85 5.63
CA GLU A 20 7.97 -8.57 4.19
C GLU A 20 6.62 -8.08 3.65
N VAL A 21 6.68 -7.00 2.87
CA VAL A 21 5.54 -6.42 2.15
C VAL A 21 5.93 -6.20 0.71
N ILE A 22 5.06 -6.61 -0.21
CA ILE A 22 5.26 -6.41 -1.64
C ILE A 22 4.38 -5.23 -2.06
N LYS A 23 5.00 -4.18 -2.59
CA LYS A 23 4.30 -2.99 -3.08
C LYS A 23 4.20 -3.05 -4.59
N PHE A 24 3.03 -2.78 -5.15
CA PHE A 24 2.85 -2.71 -6.61
C PHE A 24 1.75 -1.71 -6.96
N SER A 25 1.65 -1.37 -8.25
CA SER A 25 0.62 -0.47 -8.74
C SER A 25 -0.16 -1.11 -9.86
N ILE A 26 -1.49 -1.02 -9.80
CA ILE A 26 -2.40 -1.45 -10.86
C ILE A 26 -3.25 -0.23 -11.25
N ASN A 27 -3.28 0.12 -12.54
CA ASN A 27 -4.06 1.26 -13.04
C ASN A 27 -3.78 2.60 -12.34
N GLY A 28 -2.54 2.83 -11.89
CA GLY A 28 -2.16 4.03 -11.14
C GLY A 28 -2.49 4.01 -9.64
N GLN A 29 -3.28 3.03 -9.18
CA GLN A 29 -3.54 2.80 -7.76
C GLN A 29 -2.44 1.94 -7.15
N ARG A 30 -1.92 2.37 -5.99
CA ARG A 30 -0.91 1.64 -5.22
C ARG A 30 -1.56 0.62 -4.28
N TYR A 31 -0.92 -0.54 -4.18
CA TYR A 31 -1.34 -1.65 -3.33
C TYR A 31 -0.15 -2.21 -2.57
N ASN A 32 -0.44 -2.74 -1.39
CA ASN A 32 0.49 -3.47 -0.54
C ASN A 32 -0.02 -4.89 -0.33
N MET A 33 0.83 -5.88 -0.58
CA MET A 33 0.54 -7.29 -0.35
C MET A 33 1.33 -7.82 0.83
N TRP A 34 0.62 -8.46 1.74
CA TRP A 34 1.12 -8.98 3.01
C TRP A 34 0.85 -10.47 3.12
N VAL A 35 1.78 -11.21 3.70
CA VAL A 35 1.54 -12.62 4.05
C VAL A 35 0.39 -12.69 5.05
N ASN A 36 -0.58 -13.58 4.80
CA ASN A 36 -1.67 -13.84 5.72
C ASN A 36 -1.22 -14.74 6.86
N SER A 37 -0.55 -14.17 7.87
CA SER A 37 -0.04 -14.92 9.03
C SER A 37 -1.14 -15.60 9.87
N TYR A 38 -2.40 -15.20 9.70
CA TYR A 38 -3.55 -15.77 10.41
C TYR A 38 -4.29 -16.83 9.58
N LYS A 39 -3.68 -17.35 8.52
CA LYS A 39 -4.24 -18.42 7.72
C LYS A 39 -4.34 -19.70 8.56
N ASP A 40 -5.55 -20.08 8.94
CA ASP A 40 -5.83 -21.32 9.68
C ASP A 40 -6.41 -22.43 8.78
N LYS A 41 -6.94 -22.05 7.61
CA LYS A 41 -7.62 -22.95 6.67
C LYS A 41 -7.03 -22.88 5.26
N PRO A 42 -7.04 -23.99 4.50
CA PRO A 42 -6.54 -24.02 3.14
C PRO A 42 -7.37 -23.17 2.16
N ALA A 43 -8.64 -22.91 2.46
CA ALA A 43 -9.52 -22.09 1.62
C ALA A 43 -9.24 -20.57 1.72
N GLN A 44 -8.41 -20.15 2.67
CA GLN A 44 -8.05 -18.73 2.82
C GLN A 44 -6.83 -18.40 1.94
N PRO A 45 -6.74 -17.15 1.44
CA PRO A 45 -5.61 -16.73 0.63
C PRO A 45 -4.31 -16.66 1.46
N ASP A 46 -3.19 -17.00 0.82
CA ASP A 46 -1.84 -16.90 1.42
C ASP A 46 -1.39 -15.45 1.59
N TYR A 47 -1.92 -14.53 0.79
CA TYR A 47 -1.60 -13.12 0.83
C TYR A 47 -2.86 -12.27 0.91
N LYS A 48 -2.77 -11.16 1.63
CA LYS A 48 -3.79 -10.10 1.68
C LYS A 48 -3.27 -8.88 0.96
N ILE A 49 -4.09 -8.33 0.07
CA ILE A 49 -3.79 -7.11 -0.67
C ILE A 49 -4.61 -5.98 -0.06
N TYR A 50 -3.97 -4.88 0.27
CA TYR A 50 -4.59 -3.66 0.79
C TYR A 50 -4.23 -2.50 -0.11
N GLU A 51 -5.17 -1.58 -0.32
CA GLU A 51 -4.89 -0.32 -0.99
C GLU A 51 -3.92 0.51 -0.13
N ASP A 52 -2.89 1.05 -0.77
CA ASP A 52 -2.00 2.02 -0.13
C ASP A 52 -2.70 3.38 -0.13
N THR A 53 -3.57 3.60 0.87
CA THR A 53 -4.30 4.87 1.05
C THR A 53 -3.46 5.91 1.78
N TYR A 54 -2.13 5.77 1.78
CA TYR A 54 -1.24 6.72 2.44
C TYR A 54 -1.24 8.04 1.66
N VAL A 55 -2.09 8.97 2.10
CA VAL A 55 -2.01 10.37 1.72
C VAL A 55 -0.92 10.96 2.61
N ALA A 56 0.20 11.41 2.01
CA ALA A 56 1.17 12.18 2.76
C ALA A 56 0.42 13.35 3.42
N PRO A 57 0.62 13.62 4.73
CA PRO A 57 0.10 14.84 5.31
C PRO A 57 0.72 15.98 4.51
N THR A 58 -0.09 16.63 3.67
CA THR A 58 0.29 17.90 3.07
C THR A 58 0.59 18.79 4.24
N GLU A 59 1.85 19.24 4.37
CA GLU A 59 2.27 20.22 5.37
C GLU A 59 1.18 21.29 5.44
N THR A 60 0.43 21.29 6.54
CA THR A 60 -0.47 22.39 6.84
C THR A 60 0.45 23.59 6.91
N LYS A 61 0.44 24.40 5.84
CA LYS A 61 0.95 25.76 5.87
C LYS A 61 0.40 26.37 7.16
N LEU A 62 1.26 26.54 8.16
CA LEU A 62 1.07 27.52 9.21
C LEU A 62 1.02 28.85 8.49
N ALA A 63 -0.17 29.21 8.01
CA ALA A 63 -0.49 30.56 7.65
C ALA A 63 -0.42 31.34 8.95
N ASN A 64 0.70 32.05 9.11
CA ASN A 64 0.79 33.18 10.01
C ASN A 64 -0.25 34.20 9.53
N ASP A 65 -1.46 34.10 10.03
CA ASP A 65 -2.48 35.13 9.96
C ASP A 65 -3.02 35.26 11.38
N ASP A 66 -3.23 36.50 11.82
CA ASP A 66 -3.62 36.92 13.17
C ASP A 66 -2.57 36.82 14.27
N LEU A 67 -1.79 37.90 14.42
CA LEU A 67 -1.82 38.72 15.64
C LEU A 67 -1.25 40.11 15.29
N GLU A 68 -2.08 40.93 14.66
CA GLU A 68 -1.96 42.39 14.79
C GLU A 68 -2.31 42.75 16.25
N PHE A 69 -1.38 43.43 16.94
CA PHE A 69 -1.65 44.24 18.13
C PHE A 69 -0.81 45.51 18.05
#